data_AF-A0A327ZDV3-F1
#
_entry.id   AF-A0A327ZDV3-F1
#
_cell.length_a   1.000
_cell.length_b   1.000
_cell.length_c   1.000
_cell.angle_alpha   90.00
_cell.angle_beta   90.00
_cell.angle_gamma   90.00
#
_symmetry.space_group_name_H-M   'P 1'
#
loop_
_entity.id
_entity.type
_entity.pdbx_description
1 polymer ?
#
loop_
_entity_poly.entity_id
_entity_poly.type
_entity_poly.pdbx_seq_one_letter_code
_entity_poly.pdbx_strand_id
1 'polypeptide(L)'
;MLLGYGLGRWQDTPAEALPQVPVAAPASAAPATSAAPAPVATTEKPKPIEYAALQAESATELAGVEAQDTEDEGGGQNIGWINRNDHLRFDNFEFGEVAATKAKVRVASGAGITGRLEIRLDSKDSAPVGEVSVSNTGGWQVWRTDTAALQPVTGVHTVFVTFAAVDDSEFLNVNWIQFGR
;
A
#
# COMPACT_ATOMS: atom_id res chain seq x y z
N MET A 1 28.91 60.15 39.28
CA MET A 1 28.21 59.08 40.03
C MET A 1 28.98 57.81 39.74
N LEU A 2 29.76 57.23 40.67
CA LEU A 2 29.35 56.44 41.86
C LEU A 2 28.52 55.21 41.43
N LEU A 3 28.83 53.95 41.77
CA LEU A 3 29.81 53.30 42.69
C LEU A 3 30.24 51.93 42.07
N GLY A 4 31.37 51.27 42.36
CA GLY A 4 31.67 50.48 43.58
C GLY A 4 30.78 49.23 43.71
N TYR A 5 31.20 47.98 43.94
CA TYR A 5 32.43 47.32 44.44
C TYR A 5 32.56 45.91 43.78
N GLY A 6 33.69 45.17 43.73
CA GLY A 6 34.49 44.59 44.83
C GLY A 6 33.79 43.35 45.45
N LEU A 7 34.40 42.20 45.77
CA LEU A 7 35.80 41.76 45.94
C LEU A 7 35.87 40.21 45.79
N GLY A 8 37.05 39.60 45.67
CA GLY A 8 37.18 38.12 45.81
C GLY A 8 38.39 37.47 45.13
N ARG A 9 39.60 37.70 45.66
CA ARG A 9 40.87 37.02 45.31
C ARG A 9 41.43 36.30 46.54
N TRP A 10 42.51 35.53 46.34
CA TRP A 10 43.40 34.93 47.36
C TRP A 10 42.81 33.65 48.03
N GLN A 11 43.54 32.63 48.48
CA GLN A 11 44.99 32.27 48.51
C GLN A 11 45.09 30.73 48.80
N ASP A 12 46.21 29.98 48.67
CA ASP A 12 47.59 30.21 48.19
C ASP A 12 48.18 28.86 47.64
N THR A 13 49.50 28.77 47.51
CA THR A 13 50.38 27.66 47.08
C THR A 13 50.91 26.87 48.31
N PRO A 14 51.47 25.64 48.20
CA PRO A 14 52.84 25.41 47.67
C PRO A 14 53.02 24.11 46.86
N ALA A 15 54.26 23.85 46.42
CA ALA A 15 54.71 22.67 45.64
C ALA A 15 55.68 21.74 46.43
N GLU A 16 56.12 20.64 45.80
CA GLU A 16 57.14 19.67 46.28
C GLU A 16 56.76 18.82 47.53
N ALA A 17 57.32 17.64 47.91
CA ALA A 17 58.44 16.77 47.45
C ALA A 17 58.32 15.36 48.14
N LEU A 18 59.02 14.24 47.81
CA LEU A 18 59.91 13.86 46.68
C LEU A 18 59.62 12.41 46.12
N PRO A 19 60.18 11.25 46.60
CA PRO A 19 60.54 10.15 45.68
C PRO A 19 59.95 8.76 46.02
N GLN A 20 60.09 7.69 45.21
CA GLN A 20 61.26 6.79 45.32
C GLN A 20 61.41 5.73 44.20
N VAL A 21 62.63 5.72 43.62
CA VAL A 21 63.42 4.61 43.00
C VAL A 21 62.86 3.80 41.79
N PRO A 22 63.74 3.22 40.94
CA PRO A 22 63.45 2.96 39.52
C PRO A 22 63.45 1.47 39.17
N VAL A 23 63.39 1.12 37.88
CA VAL A 23 64.24 0.12 37.17
C VAL A 23 63.84 0.05 35.68
N ALA A 24 64.82 -0.30 34.83
CA ALA A 24 64.74 -0.59 33.38
C ALA A 24 63.57 -1.54 32.99
N ALA A 25 63.13 -1.73 31.73
CA ALA A 25 63.79 -1.67 30.42
C ALA A 25 62.72 -1.67 29.28
N PRO A 26 63.05 -1.73 27.97
CA PRO A 26 62.18 -1.22 26.90
C PRO A 26 61.29 -2.23 26.14
N ALA A 27 60.41 -1.63 25.32
CA ALA A 27 59.77 -2.14 24.09
C ALA A 27 58.64 -3.18 24.20
N SER A 28 57.44 -2.80 23.72
CA SER A 28 56.83 -3.41 22.52
C SER A 28 55.68 -2.54 21.99
N ALA A 29 55.32 -2.69 20.71
CA ALA A 29 54.29 -1.90 20.05
C ALA A 29 52.87 -2.33 20.43
N ALA A 30 51.96 -1.36 20.58
CA ALA A 30 50.52 -1.62 20.61
C ALA A 30 49.97 -1.71 19.17
N PRO A 31 49.12 -2.70 18.83
CA PRO A 31 48.61 -2.87 17.48
C PRO A 31 47.50 -1.85 17.15
N ALA A 32 47.46 -1.41 15.90
CA ALA A 32 46.34 -0.63 15.38
C ALA A 32 45.11 -1.55 15.22
N THR A 33 44.06 -1.32 16.01
CA THR A 33 42.76 -1.94 15.80
C THR A 33 42.07 -1.28 14.61
N SER A 34 42.08 -1.99 13.47
CA SER A 34 41.33 -1.64 12.27
C SER A 34 39.84 -1.49 12.59
N ALA A 35 39.25 -0.33 12.24
CA ALA A 35 37.82 -0.15 12.30
C ALA A 35 37.16 -0.95 11.15
N ALA A 36 36.31 -1.92 11.49
CA ALA A 36 35.53 -2.65 10.50
C ALA A 36 34.57 -1.68 9.77
N PRO A 37 34.41 -1.78 8.44
CA PRO A 37 33.44 -0.97 7.72
C PRO A 37 32.02 -1.34 8.16
N ALA A 38 31.18 -0.34 8.40
CA ALA A 38 29.77 -0.56 8.68
C ALA A 38 29.08 -1.26 7.49
N PRO A 39 28.13 -2.19 7.73
CA PRO A 39 27.40 -2.84 6.66
C PRO A 39 26.58 -1.80 5.90
N VAL A 40 26.84 -1.66 4.60
CA VAL A 40 26.05 -0.81 3.72
C VAL A 40 24.70 -1.49 3.53
N ALA A 41 23.64 -0.92 4.10
CA ALA A 41 22.29 -1.45 3.96
C ALA A 41 21.81 -1.27 2.51
N THR A 42 21.87 -2.34 1.71
CA THR A 42 21.28 -2.37 0.38
C THR A 42 19.76 -2.31 0.53
N THR A 43 19.15 -1.17 0.18
CA THR A 43 17.69 -1.00 0.22
C THR A 43 17.04 -1.77 -0.92
N GLU A 44 16.75 -3.06 -0.69
CA GLU A 44 15.90 -3.83 -1.60
C GLU A 44 14.51 -3.18 -1.65
N LYS A 45 13.99 -2.96 -2.87
CA LYS A 45 12.66 -2.39 -3.05
C LYS A 45 11.63 -3.37 -2.45
N PRO A 46 10.72 -2.94 -1.56
CA PRO A 46 9.74 -3.84 -0.96
C PRO A 46 8.97 -4.63 -2.03
N LYS A 47 8.91 -5.95 -1.88
CA LYS A 47 8.09 -6.81 -2.72
C LYS A 47 6.62 -6.35 -2.62
N PRO A 48 5.90 -6.19 -3.75
CA PRO A 48 4.47 -5.86 -3.70
C PRO A 48 3.70 -6.90 -2.88
N ILE A 49 2.76 -6.41 -2.07
CA ILE A 49 1.80 -7.24 -1.34
C ILE A 49 0.53 -7.28 -2.17
N GLU A 50 0.01 -8.47 -2.43
CA GLU A 50 -1.21 -8.71 -3.18
C GLU A 50 -2.11 -9.58 -2.30
N TYR A 51 -3.39 -9.24 -2.20
CA TYR A 51 -4.37 -9.97 -1.39
C TYR A 51 -5.01 -11.10 -2.21
N ALA A 52 -5.89 -11.89 -1.58
CA ALA A 52 -6.73 -12.84 -2.30
C ALA A 52 -7.56 -12.10 -3.37
N ALA A 53 -7.66 -12.69 -4.57
CA ALA A 53 -8.50 -12.15 -5.63
C ALA A 53 -9.96 -12.49 -5.38
N LEU A 54 -10.82 -11.48 -5.42
CA LEU A 54 -12.27 -11.63 -5.44
C LEU A 54 -12.70 -11.94 -6.88
N GLN A 55 -13.08 -13.19 -7.14
CA GLN A 55 -13.71 -13.57 -8.41
C GLN A 55 -15.13 -12.98 -8.43
N ALA A 56 -15.51 -12.30 -9.52
CA ALA A 56 -16.73 -11.50 -9.57
C ALA A 56 -18.00 -12.35 -9.44
N GLU A 57 -17.99 -13.54 -10.03
CA GLU A 57 -19.04 -14.56 -9.96
C GLU A 57 -19.18 -15.19 -8.57
N SER A 58 -18.14 -15.06 -7.74
CA SER A 58 -18.11 -15.56 -6.35
C SER A 58 -18.51 -14.50 -5.32
N ALA A 59 -19.17 -13.41 -5.76
CA ALA A 59 -19.71 -12.41 -4.85
C ALA A 59 -20.78 -13.01 -3.91
N THR A 60 -20.82 -12.51 -2.67
CA THR A 60 -21.86 -12.85 -1.69
C THR A 60 -23.24 -12.35 -2.12
N GLU A 61 -23.29 -11.30 -2.96
CA GLU A 61 -24.50 -10.82 -3.61
C GLU A 61 -24.18 -10.33 -5.02
N LEU A 62 -25.06 -10.69 -5.97
CA LEU A 62 -25.11 -10.20 -7.33
C LEU A 62 -26.44 -9.46 -7.52
N ALA A 63 -26.40 -8.17 -7.84
CA ALA A 63 -27.59 -7.35 -8.02
C ALA A 63 -27.61 -6.74 -9.43
N GLY A 64 -28.60 -7.13 -10.24
CA GLY A 64 -28.82 -6.65 -11.61
C GLY A 64 -27.92 -7.28 -12.68
N VAL A 65 -27.02 -8.17 -12.29
CA VAL A 65 -25.97 -8.74 -13.15
C VAL A 65 -26.12 -10.25 -13.31
N GLU A 66 -25.50 -10.82 -14.36
CA GLU A 66 -25.50 -12.26 -14.63
C GLU A 66 -24.08 -12.81 -14.84
N ALA A 67 -23.87 -14.09 -14.52
CA ALA A 67 -22.61 -14.80 -14.73
C ALA A 67 -22.59 -15.53 -16.09
N GLN A 68 -21.45 -15.51 -16.76
CA GLN A 68 -21.21 -16.25 -18.02
C GLN A 68 -19.82 -16.87 -18.03
N ASP A 69 -19.63 -17.89 -18.87
CA ASP A 69 -18.30 -18.46 -19.12
C ASP A 69 -17.38 -17.39 -19.73
N THR A 70 -16.13 -17.34 -19.27
CA THR A 70 -15.15 -16.34 -19.74
C THR A 70 -14.16 -16.92 -20.74
N GLU A 71 -13.80 -16.13 -21.76
CA GLU A 71 -12.69 -16.43 -22.67
C GLU A 71 -11.34 -15.90 -22.15
N ASP A 72 -11.30 -15.36 -20.92
CA ASP A 72 -10.09 -14.82 -20.31
C ASP A 72 -9.03 -15.90 -19.97
N GLU A 73 -7.79 -15.45 -19.80
CA GLU A 73 -6.69 -16.29 -19.32
C GLU A 73 -7.01 -16.88 -17.94
N GLY A 74 -7.06 -18.20 -17.86
CA GLY A 74 -7.46 -18.95 -16.66
C GLY A 74 -8.84 -19.59 -16.76
N GLY A 75 -9.71 -19.11 -17.66
CA GLY A 75 -11.09 -19.57 -17.80
C GLY A 75 -11.91 -19.32 -16.52
N GLY A 76 -12.94 -20.15 -16.31
CA GLY A 76 -13.92 -19.93 -15.25
C GLY A 76 -15.12 -19.14 -15.76
N GLN A 77 -15.63 -18.21 -14.96
CA GLN A 77 -16.73 -17.35 -15.33
C GLN A 77 -16.39 -15.88 -15.09
N ASN A 78 -17.18 -14.98 -15.65
CA ASN A 78 -17.15 -13.55 -15.35
C ASN A 78 -18.57 -13.06 -15.10
N ILE A 79 -18.70 -11.90 -14.45
CA ILE A 79 -19.95 -11.16 -14.42
C ILE A 79 -20.05 -10.26 -15.65
N GLY A 80 -21.26 -10.17 -16.23
CA GLY A 80 -21.62 -9.28 -17.34
C GLY A 80 -23.05 -8.76 -17.22
N TRP A 81 -23.59 -8.22 -18.32
CA TRP A 81 -24.87 -7.50 -18.34
C TRP A 81 -24.91 -6.30 -17.38
N ILE A 82 -23.74 -5.76 -17.04
CA ILE A 82 -23.59 -4.72 -16.01
C ILE A 82 -24.07 -3.38 -16.54
N ASN A 83 -25.11 -2.85 -15.90
CA ASN A 83 -25.70 -1.55 -16.14
C ASN A 83 -25.43 -0.61 -14.95
N ARG A 84 -26.00 0.60 -15.04
CA ARG A 84 -25.94 1.60 -13.97
C ARG A 84 -26.76 1.19 -12.74
N ASN A 85 -26.20 1.44 -11.55
CA ASN A 85 -26.73 1.12 -10.22
C ASN A 85 -26.68 -0.36 -9.81
N ASP A 86 -26.17 -1.24 -10.67
CA ASP A 86 -25.90 -2.62 -10.31
C ASP A 86 -24.73 -2.71 -9.30
N HIS A 87 -24.61 -3.83 -8.59
CA HIS A 87 -23.50 -4.05 -7.66
C HIS A 87 -23.13 -5.52 -7.42
N LEU A 88 -21.87 -5.71 -7.00
CA LEU A 88 -21.37 -6.93 -6.36
C LEU A 88 -21.07 -6.62 -4.90
N ARG A 89 -21.37 -7.55 -3.98
CA ARG A 89 -21.02 -7.45 -2.55
C ARG A 89 -20.20 -8.65 -2.12
N PHE A 90 -19.11 -8.40 -1.39
CA PHE A 90 -18.24 -9.42 -0.78
C PHE A 90 -18.13 -9.15 0.71
N ASP A 91 -18.59 -10.07 1.54
CA ASP A 91 -18.54 -9.90 3.00
C ASP A 91 -17.20 -10.32 3.60
N ASN A 92 -16.83 -9.65 4.70
CA ASN A 92 -15.72 -10.02 5.59
C ASN A 92 -14.36 -10.16 4.87
N PHE A 93 -14.03 -9.23 3.97
CA PHE A 93 -12.72 -9.23 3.30
C PHE A 93 -11.62 -8.68 4.22
N GLU A 94 -10.55 -9.47 4.36
CA GLU A 94 -9.44 -9.25 5.29
C GLU A 94 -8.28 -8.48 4.63
N PHE A 95 -8.23 -7.16 4.85
CA PHE A 95 -7.08 -6.32 4.48
C PHE A 95 -5.95 -6.35 5.52
N GLY A 96 -6.25 -6.74 6.77
CA GLY A 96 -5.28 -6.84 7.86
C GLY A 96 -4.62 -5.50 8.23
N GLU A 97 -3.45 -5.56 8.89
CA GLU A 97 -2.74 -4.37 9.39
C GLU A 97 -1.98 -3.59 8.31
N VAL A 98 -1.59 -4.25 7.22
CA VAL A 98 -0.92 -3.60 6.10
C VAL A 98 -1.98 -2.91 5.25
N ALA A 99 -1.81 -1.61 5.00
CA ALA A 99 -2.77 -0.91 4.15
C ALA A 99 -2.65 -1.32 2.67
N ALA A 100 -3.75 -1.73 2.08
CA ALA A 100 -3.92 -1.78 0.63
C ALA A 100 -4.04 -0.35 0.07
N THR A 101 -3.38 -0.08 -1.04
CA THR A 101 -3.29 1.27 -1.66
C THR A 101 -3.57 1.26 -3.16
N LYS A 102 -3.83 0.08 -3.74
CA LYS A 102 -4.26 -0.10 -5.13
C LYS A 102 -5.22 -1.29 -5.23
N ALA A 103 -6.06 -1.28 -6.26
CA ALA A 103 -6.80 -2.46 -6.71
C ALA A 103 -6.55 -2.66 -8.21
N LYS A 104 -6.25 -3.88 -8.61
CA LYS A 104 -6.29 -4.33 -10.00
C LYS A 104 -7.69 -4.87 -10.27
N VAL A 105 -8.24 -4.57 -11.44
CA VAL A 105 -9.53 -5.11 -11.88
C VAL A 105 -9.38 -5.68 -13.29
N ARG A 106 -9.85 -6.90 -13.50
CA ARG A 106 -9.85 -7.57 -14.80
C ARG A 106 -11.19 -7.32 -15.49
N VAL A 107 -11.15 -6.62 -16.62
CA VAL A 107 -12.33 -6.05 -17.28
C VAL A 107 -12.31 -6.27 -18.79
N ALA A 108 -13.51 -6.37 -19.38
CA ALA A 108 -13.77 -6.32 -20.81
C ALA A 108 -14.96 -5.38 -21.09
N SER A 109 -14.95 -4.66 -22.22
CA SER A 109 -15.97 -3.65 -22.54
C SER A 109 -16.03 -3.36 -24.04
N GLY A 110 -17.24 -3.15 -24.55
CA GLY A 110 -17.52 -2.88 -25.97
C GLY A 110 -17.09 -1.50 -26.48
N ALA A 111 -17.32 -1.28 -27.78
CA ALA A 111 -17.03 0.01 -28.44
C ALA A 111 -18.11 1.06 -28.17
N GLY A 112 -17.71 2.34 -28.04
CA GLY A 112 -18.62 3.46 -27.77
C GLY A 112 -19.06 3.59 -26.31
N ILE A 113 -18.51 2.76 -25.42
CA ILE A 113 -18.91 2.62 -24.03
C ILE A 113 -18.12 3.55 -23.08
N THR A 114 -18.81 4.11 -22.08
CA THR A 114 -18.20 4.89 -20.99
C THR A 114 -18.90 4.63 -19.66
N GLY A 115 -18.15 4.48 -18.57
CA GLY A 115 -18.67 4.36 -17.22
C GLY A 115 -17.56 4.34 -16.18
N ARG A 116 -17.89 4.03 -14.93
CA ARG A 116 -16.94 3.76 -13.84
C ARG A 116 -17.35 2.52 -13.07
N LEU A 117 -16.33 1.78 -12.64
CA LEU A 117 -16.43 0.80 -11.57
C LEU A 117 -15.84 1.44 -10.32
N GLU A 118 -16.62 1.47 -9.25
CA GLU A 118 -16.32 2.18 -8.02
C GLU A 118 -16.28 1.19 -6.85
N ILE A 119 -15.16 1.17 -6.12
CA ILE A 119 -14.94 0.30 -4.96
C ILE A 119 -15.32 1.09 -3.70
N ARG A 120 -16.26 0.54 -2.93
CA ARG A 120 -16.83 1.15 -1.72
C ARG A 120 -16.73 0.16 -0.56
N LEU A 121 -16.67 0.66 0.67
CA LEU A 121 -16.56 -0.16 1.88
C LEU A 121 -17.76 0.03 2.80
N ASP A 122 -18.18 -1.07 3.41
CA ASP A 122 -19.20 -1.24 4.46
C ASP A 122 -20.64 -0.83 4.08
N SER A 123 -20.82 -0.02 3.03
CA SER A 123 -22.09 0.29 2.39
C SER A 123 -21.87 0.63 0.92
N LYS A 124 -22.78 0.21 0.04
CA LYS A 124 -22.84 0.63 -1.37
C LYS A 124 -23.02 2.16 -1.53
N ASP A 125 -23.49 2.84 -0.49
CA ASP A 125 -23.75 4.29 -0.51
C ASP A 125 -22.57 5.10 0.09
N SER A 126 -21.59 4.45 0.72
CA SER A 126 -20.33 5.06 1.17
C SER A 126 -19.56 5.65 -0.01
N ALA A 127 -18.84 6.77 0.19
CA ALA A 127 -17.97 7.32 -0.84
C ALA A 127 -16.92 6.28 -1.32
N PRO A 128 -16.57 6.24 -2.61
CA PRO A 128 -15.62 5.27 -3.13
C PRO A 128 -14.22 5.50 -2.56
N VAL A 129 -13.57 4.41 -2.13
CA VAL A 129 -12.16 4.41 -1.73
C VAL A 129 -11.23 4.37 -2.94
N GLY A 130 -11.74 3.97 -4.10
CA GLY A 130 -11.09 4.13 -5.40
C GLY A 130 -11.99 3.67 -6.55
N GLU A 131 -11.58 3.99 -7.78
CA GLU A 131 -12.37 3.76 -8.99
C GLU A 131 -11.49 3.49 -10.21
N VAL A 132 -12.06 2.84 -11.23
CA VAL A 132 -11.52 2.79 -12.59
C VAL A 132 -12.53 3.36 -13.58
N SER A 133 -12.05 4.18 -14.52
CA SER A 133 -12.85 4.62 -15.67
C SER A 133 -12.87 3.51 -16.74
N VAL A 134 -14.07 3.10 -17.13
CA VAL A 134 -14.27 2.08 -18.16
C VAL A 134 -14.12 2.70 -19.55
N SER A 135 -13.43 1.98 -20.42
CA SER A 135 -13.30 2.30 -21.84
C SER A 135 -13.14 1.01 -22.65
N ASN A 136 -13.55 1.03 -23.92
CA ASN A 136 -13.46 -0.08 -24.87
C ASN A 136 -12.14 -0.87 -24.75
N THR A 137 -12.24 -2.19 -24.57
CA THR A 137 -11.09 -3.11 -24.51
C THR A 137 -10.82 -3.81 -25.84
N GLY A 138 -11.74 -3.71 -26.81
CA GLY A 138 -11.72 -4.43 -28.08
C GLY A 138 -12.91 -5.37 -28.26
N GLY A 139 -13.68 -5.64 -27.20
CA GLY A 139 -14.86 -6.51 -27.22
C GLY A 139 -15.20 -7.07 -25.84
N TRP A 140 -16.40 -7.65 -25.70
CA TRP A 140 -16.95 -8.15 -24.43
C TRP A 140 -16.17 -9.31 -23.80
N GLN A 141 -15.35 -10.00 -24.57
CA GLN A 141 -14.43 -11.05 -24.10
C GLN A 141 -12.96 -10.74 -24.43
N VAL A 142 -12.64 -9.45 -24.71
CA VAL A 142 -11.26 -8.98 -24.88
C VAL A 142 -10.83 -8.33 -23.58
N TRP A 143 -9.97 -9.02 -22.82
CA TRP A 143 -9.71 -8.70 -21.43
C TRP A 143 -8.45 -7.86 -21.21
N ARG A 144 -8.52 -6.88 -20.30
CA ARG A 144 -7.36 -6.15 -19.78
C ARG A 144 -7.45 -5.98 -18.26
N THR A 145 -6.32 -5.66 -17.64
CA THR A 145 -6.26 -5.38 -16.20
C THR A 145 -6.00 -3.89 -15.97
N ASP A 146 -7.03 -3.18 -15.52
CA ASP A 146 -6.92 -1.78 -15.12
C ASP A 146 -6.53 -1.69 -13.64
N THR A 147 -5.99 -0.55 -13.19
CA THR A 147 -5.55 -0.34 -11.79
C THR A 147 -6.13 0.95 -11.23
N ALA A 148 -6.91 0.83 -10.15
CA ALA A 148 -7.32 1.93 -9.30
C ALA A 148 -6.23 2.24 -8.26
N ALA A 149 -5.96 3.53 -8.03
CA ALA A 149 -5.36 3.97 -6.77
C ALA A 149 -6.45 3.98 -5.68
N LEU A 150 -6.09 3.61 -4.46
CA LEU A 150 -7.01 3.60 -3.32
C LEU A 150 -6.58 4.59 -2.24
N GLN A 151 -7.57 5.15 -1.54
CA GLN A 151 -7.40 5.57 -0.16
C GLN A 151 -6.90 4.37 0.67
N PRO A 152 -5.92 4.51 1.57
CA PRO A 152 -5.36 3.35 2.29
C PRO A 152 -6.41 2.58 3.12
N VAL A 153 -6.56 1.28 2.88
CA VAL A 153 -7.55 0.40 3.56
C VAL A 153 -6.86 -0.66 4.42
N THR A 154 -7.32 -0.85 5.66
CA THR A 154 -6.83 -1.83 6.65
C THR A 154 -7.99 -2.42 7.44
N GLY A 155 -7.85 -3.63 7.96
CA GLY A 155 -8.87 -4.29 8.79
C GLY A 155 -9.80 -5.20 7.99
N VAL A 156 -11.04 -5.35 8.46
CA VAL A 156 -12.06 -6.24 7.86
C VAL A 156 -13.23 -5.40 7.39
N HIS A 157 -13.65 -5.57 6.14
CA HIS A 157 -14.73 -4.78 5.54
C HIS A 157 -15.66 -5.64 4.69
N THR A 158 -16.92 -5.22 4.54
CA THR A 158 -17.72 -5.64 3.38
C THR A 158 -17.32 -4.76 2.20
N VAL A 159 -16.85 -5.39 1.12
CA VAL A 159 -16.47 -4.70 -0.12
C VAL A 159 -17.66 -4.66 -1.06
N PHE A 160 -18.01 -3.46 -1.52
CA PHE A 160 -18.97 -3.24 -2.59
C PHE A 160 -18.24 -2.82 -3.87
N VAL A 161 -18.59 -3.45 -4.99
CA VAL A 161 -18.21 -3.01 -6.33
C VAL A 161 -19.48 -2.49 -6.98
N THR A 162 -19.50 -1.19 -7.29
CA THR A 162 -20.68 -0.46 -7.77
C THR A 162 -20.45 0.13 -9.15
N PHE A 163 -21.51 0.23 -9.94
CA PHE A 163 -21.43 0.52 -11.37
C PHE A 163 -22.16 1.82 -11.73
N ALA A 164 -21.41 2.78 -12.29
CA ALA A 164 -21.90 4.11 -12.63
C ALA A 164 -21.72 4.43 -14.12
N ALA A 165 -22.82 4.69 -14.82
CA ALA A 165 -22.82 5.11 -16.23
C ALA A 165 -23.77 6.30 -16.46
N VAL A 166 -23.82 6.82 -17.70
CA VAL A 166 -24.68 7.96 -18.08
C VAL A 166 -26.14 7.55 -18.33
N ASP A 167 -26.35 6.31 -18.77
CA ASP A 167 -27.64 5.67 -19.01
C ASP A 167 -27.63 4.22 -18.47
N ASP A 168 -28.66 3.43 -18.79
CA ASP A 168 -28.84 2.05 -18.31
C ASP A 168 -28.43 0.99 -19.36
N SER A 169 -27.51 1.33 -20.27
CA SER A 169 -26.93 0.37 -21.22
C SER A 169 -25.83 -0.48 -20.58
N GLU A 170 -25.68 -1.73 -21.04
CA GLU A 170 -24.58 -2.59 -20.64
C GLU A 170 -23.24 -1.93 -20.99
N PHE A 171 -22.33 -1.87 -20.02
CA PHE A 171 -21.07 -1.15 -20.19
C PHE A 171 -19.81 -1.93 -19.77
N LEU A 172 -19.96 -3.06 -19.07
CA LEU A 172 -18.81 -3.74 -18.48
C LEU A 172 -19.02 -5.24 -18.30
N ASN A 173 -17.96 -6.01 -18.52
CA ASN A 173 -17.75 -7.33 -17.94
C ASN A 173 -16.61 -7.24 -16.92
N VAL A 174 -16.75 -7.94 -15.78
CA VAL A 174 -15.73 -8.01 -14.72
C VAL A 174 -15.45 -9.49 -14.41
N ASN A 175 -14.17 -9.88 -14.47
CA ASN A 175 -13.72 -11.21 -14.09
C ASN A 175 -13.31 -11.24 -12.60
N TRP A 176 -12.35 -10.41 -12.20
CA TRP A 176 -11.91 -10.37 -10.80
C TRP A 176 -11.40 -9.00 -10.33
N ILE A 177 -11.38 -8.80 -9.01
CA ILE A 177 -10.76 -7.67 -8.31
C ILE A 177 -9.63 -8.23 -7.42
N GLN A 178 -8.44 -7.64 -7.47
CA GLN A 178 -7.34 -7.98 -6.57
C GLN A 178 -6.74 -6.72 -5.92
N PHE A 179 -6.80 -6.65 -4.60
CA PHE A 179 -6.19 -5.58 -3.83
C PHE A 179 -4.67 -5.77 -3.68
N GLY A 180 -3.95 -4.68 -3.44
CA GLY A 180 -2.52 -4.75 -3.13
C GLY A 180 -1.91 -3.44 -2.63
N ARG A 181 -0.59 -3.48 -2.43
CA ARG A 181 0.28 -2.37 -2.03
C ARG A 181 1.43 -2.20 -3.02
#